data_AF-A0A5M9HW28-F1
#
_entry.id   AF-A0A5M9HW28-F1
#
_cell.length_a   1.000
_cell.length_b   1.000
_cell.length_c   1.000
_cell.angle_alpha   90.00
_cell.angle_beta   90.00
_cell.angle_gamma   90.00
#
_symmetry.space_group_name_H-M   'P 1'
#
loop_
_entity.id
_entity.type
_entity.pdbx_description
1 polymer ?
#
loop_
_entity_poly.entity_id
_entity_poly.type
_entity_poly.pdbx_seq_one_letter_code
_entity_poly.pdbx_strand_id
1 'polypeptide(L)'
;MNRIEKWNEITGAEQEQGMMEAFLESRTDSYAILQLRDIDETRQERFASLDYLHRQGKEPHIDHYEIMYTADLPTFTDRDTMLESLYTKFNIDHPADFTGHSLSVSDIVALKTGGVVSCHYVDSVGFTELKDFLREGNHLKNAEMTLEDDYGMIDGIINNGKAGAERERPSVLEKLKAASDTEHGLPVHFGRTEERELE
;
A
#
# COMPACT_ATOMS: atom_id res chain seq x y z
N MET A 1 5.62 33.21 -18.05
CA MET A 1 4.19 32.83 -17.95
C MET A 1 4.16 31.31 -18.08
N ASN A 2 3.63 30.49 -17.19
CA ASN A 2 3.25 30.63 -15.79
C ASN A 2 3.30 29.19 -15.23
N ARG A 3 4.04 28.98 -14.13
CA ARG A 3 4.31 27.68 -13.50
C ARG A 3 3.05 27.20 -12.75
N ILE A 4 2.06 26.65 -13.45
CA ILE A 4 0.77 26.21 -12.86
C ILE A 4 0.55 24.68 -12.99
N GLU A 5 1.26 23.96 -13.84
CA GLU A 5 0.93 22.56 -14.17
C GLU A 5 1.07 21.60 -12.97
N LYS A 6 2.10 21.77 -12.13
CA LYS A 6 2.38 20.83 -11.03
C LYS A 6 1.40 20.86 -9.84
N TRP A 7 0.63 21.93 -9.64
CA TRP A 7 -0.23 22.04 -8.44
C TRP A 7 -1.57 21.29 -8.59
N ASN A 8 -2.08 21.16 -9.82
CA ASN A 8 -3.33 20.45 -10.07
C ASN A 8 -3.14 18.92 -9.98
N GLU A 9 -1.98 18.42 -10.39
CA GLU A 9 -1.60 17.01 -10.34
C GLU A 9 -1.41 16.51 -8.89
N ILE A 10 -0.80 17.33 -8.03
CA ILE A 10 -0.56 16.96 -6.61
C ILE A 10 -1.87 16.85 -5.84
N THR A 11 -2.79 17.81 -6.04
CA THR A 11 -4.07 17.83 -5.32
C THR A 11 -5.01 16.70 -5.76
N GLY A 12 -4.97 16.32 -7.05
CA GLY A 12 -5.79 15.23 -7.60
C GLY A 12 -5.32 13.85 -7.13
N ALA A 13 -4.00 13.61 -7.10
CA ALA A 13 -3.45 12.35 -6.62
C ALA A 13 -3.68 12.12 -5.11
N GLU A 14 -3.58 13.18 -4.30
CA GLU A 14 -3.91 13.13 -2.86
C GLU A 14 -5.40 12.88 -2.62
N GLN A 15 -6.28 13.49 -3.43
CA GLN A 15 -7.72 13.25 -3.36
C GLN A 15 -8.09 11.82 -3.75
N GLU A 16 -7.47 11.28 -4.80
CA GLU A 16 -7.71 9.92 -5.29
C GLU A 16 -7.23 8.86 -4.30
N GLN A 17 -6.02 9.01 -3.76
CA GLN A 17 -5.53 8.15 -2.68
C GLN A 17 -6.46 8.20 -1.47
N GLY A 18 -6.90 9.41 -1.09
CA GLY A 18 -7.87 9.58 -0.01
C GLY A 18 -9.23 8.92 -0.30
N MET A 19 -9.71 8.92 -1.55
CA MET A 19 -10.96 8.24 -1.91
C MET A 19 -10.83 6.71 -1.86
N MET A 20 -9.70 6.17 -2.32
CA MET A 20 -9.40 4.74 -2.22
C MET A 20 -9.32 4.31 -0.77
N GLU A 21 -8.53 5.01 0.04
CA GLU A 21 -8.40 4.72 1.48
C GLU A 21 -9.76 4.82 2.18
N ALA A 22 -10.53 5.89 1.94
CA ALA A 22 -11.87 6.03 2.51
C ALA A 22 -12.83 4.90 2.10
N PHE A 23 -12.76 4.43 0.85
CA PHE A 23 -13.55 3.29 0.39
C PHE A 23 -13.15 2.00 1.12
N LEU A 24 -11.85 1.72 1.23
CA LEU A 24 -11.32 0.52 1.89
C LEU A 24 -11.59 0.53 3.41
N GLU A 25 -11.43 1.67 4.07
CA GLU A 25 -11.64 1.85 5.51
C GLU A 25 -13.10 2.02 5.93
N SER A 26 -14.01 2.23 4.96
CA SER A 26 -15.43 2.39 5.25
C SER A 26 -15.94 1.22 6.10
N ARG A 27 -16.90 1.47 7.01
CA ARG A 27 -17.48 0.40 7.84
C ARG A 27 -18.72 -0.23 7.22
N THR A 28 -19.30 0.45 6.22
CA THR A 28 -20.50 0.01 5.51
C THR A 28 -20.14 -0.80 4.27
N ASP A 29 -21.11 -1.56 3.79
CA ASP A 29 -21.04 -2.15 2.47
C ASP A 29 -21.18 -1.04 1.44
N SER A 30 -20.27 -1.00 0.47
CA SER A 30 -20.15 0.09 -0.49
C SER A 30 -19.69 -0.44 -1.83
N TYR A 31 -19.86 0.36 -2.89
CA TYR A 31 -19.24 0.11 -4.19
C TYR A 31 -18.45 1.32 -4.65
N ALA A 32 -17.44 1.06 -5.48
CA ALA A 32 -16.68 2.06 -6.17
C ALA A 32 -16.63 1.78 -7.68
N ILE A 33 -16.61 2.85 -8.47
CA ILE A 33 -16.40 2.80 -9.92
C ILE A 33 -14.99 3.31 -10.20
N LEU A 34 -14.19 2.47 -10.84
CA LEU A 34 -12.81 2.76 -11.20
C LEU A 34 -12.71 2.83 -12.73
N GLN A 35 -12.05 3.87 -13.24
CA GLN A 35 -11.84 4.07 -14.67
C GLN A 35 -10.36 4.28 -14.96
N LEU A 36 -9.91 3.94 -16.17
CA LEU A 36 -8.52 4.11 -16.57
C LEU A 36 -8.17 5.59 -16.71
N ARG A 37 -7.06 5.99 -16.08
CA ARG A 37 -6.53 7.35 -16.16
C ARG A 37 -6.31 7.80 -17.60
N ASP A 38 -6.43 9.10 -17.85
CA ASP A 38 -6.11 9.72 -19.14
C ASP A 38 -4.61 9.99 -19.29
N ILE A 39 -3.82 8.92 -19.37
CA ILE A 39 -2.37 8.94 -19.56
C ILE A 39 -1.95 8.10 -20.76
N ASP A 40 -0.71 8.26 -21.24
CA ASP A 40 -0.27 7.61 -22.48
C ASP A 40 -0.12 6.09 -22.31
N GLU A 41 0.26 5.66 -21.10
CA GLU A 41 0.48 4.27 -20.69
C GLU A 41 -0.81 3.42 -20.82
N THR A 42 -1.96 3.98 -20.46
CA THR A 42 -3.25 3.28 -20.43
C THR A 42 -3.97 3.29 -21.78
N ARG A 43 -3.44 3.98 -22.80
CA ARG A 43 -4.13 4.14 -24.10
C ARG A 43 -4.43 2.82 -24.79
N GLN A 44 -3.56 1.83 -24.63
CA GLN A 44 -3.74 0.50 -25.21
C GLN A 44 -4.63 -0.41 -24.36
N GLU A 45 -4.92 -0.03 -23.12
CA GLU A 45 -5.76 -0.77 -22.16
C GLU A 45 -7.21 -0.31 -22.22
N ARG A 46 -7.46 0.92 -22.68
CA ARG A 46 -8.79 1.47 -22.86
C ARG A 46 -9.62 0.65 -23.84
N PHE A 47 -10.80 0.26 -23.39
CA PHE A 47 -11.75 -0.57 -24.13
C PHE A 47 -11.19 -1.94 -24.56
N ALA A 48 -10.07 -2.37 -23.98
CA ALA A 48 -9.53 -3.70 -24.20
C ALA A 48 -10.29 -4.74 -23.37
N SER A 49 -10.50 -5.95 -23.90
CA SER A 49 -10.95 -7.07 -23.08
C SER A 49 -9.79 -7.68 -22.30
N LEU A 50 -10.07 -8.47 -21.24
CA LEU A 50 -9.01 -9.20 -20.53
C LEU A 50 -8.28 -10.19 -21.44
N ASP A 51 -8.99 -10.88 -22.34
CA ASP A 51 -8.37 -11.77 -23.33
C ASP A 51 -7.37 -11.01 -24.22
N TYR A 52 -7.70 -9.78 -24.64
CA TYR A 52 -6.77 -8.96 -25.40
C TYR A 52 -5.53 -8.58 -24.57
N LEU A 53 -5.72 -8.11 -23.33
CA LEU A 53 -4.62 -7.76 -22.44
C LEU A 53 -3.68 -8.94 -22.20
N HIS A 54 -4.23 -10.10 -21.86
CA HIS A 54 -3.44 -11.32 -21.63
C HIS A 54 -2.64 -11.74 -22.87
N ARG A 55 -3.20 -11.58 -24.09
CA ARG A 55 -2.46 -11.86 -25.34
C ARG A 55 -1.31 -10.90 -25.59
N GLN A 56 -1.39 -9.68 -25.06
CA GLN A 56 -0.29 -8.72 -25.08
C GLN A 56 0.69 -8.92 -23.92
N GLY A 57 0.47 -9.91 -23.04
CA GLY A 57 1.25 -10.11 -21.83
C GLY A 57 1.06 -9.00 -20.80
N LYS A 58 -0.13 -8.37 -20.78
CA LYS A 58 -0.53 -7.33 -19.84
C LYS A 58 -1.66 -7.82 -18.95
N GLU A 59 -1.76 -7.22 -17.77
CA GLU A 59 -2.86 -7.40 -16.82
C GLU A 59 -3.31 -6.02 -16.32
N PRO A 60 -4.59 -5.83 -15.94
CA PRO A 60 -5.03 -4.59 -15.33
C PRO A 60 -4.25 -4.31 -14.05
N HIS A 61 -3.69 -3.10 -13.92
CA HIS A 61 -2.90 -2.71 -12.76
C HIS A 61 -3.58 -1.57 -12.01
N ILE A 62 -3.73 -1.65 -10.70
CA ILE A 62 -4.50 -0.68 -9.92
C ILE A 62 -3.98 0.78 -10.04
N ASP A 63 -2.67 1.01 -10.11
CA ASP A 63 -2.11 2.35 -10.35
C ASP A 63 -2.55 3.00 -11.68
N HIS A 64 -3.04 2.22 -12.65
CA HIS A 64 -3.57 2.74 -13.92
C HIS A 64 -5.00 3.29 -13.79
N TYR A 65 -5.65 3.03 -12.66
CA TYR A 65 -7.04 3.39 -12.41
C TYR A 65 -7.16 4.57 -11.45
N GLU A 66 -8.26 5.30 -11.59
CA GLU A 66 -8.74 6.34 -10.68
C GLU A 66 -10.15 5.99 -10.20
N ILE A 67 -10.47 6.30 -8.93
CA ILE A 67 -11.84 6.16 -8.42
C ILE A 67 -12.65 7.36 -8.87
N MET A 68 -13.68 7.11 -9.68
CA MET A 68 -14.60 8.15 -10.17
C MET A 68 -15.86 8.30 -9.32
N TYR A 69 -16.19 7.28 -8.54
CA TYR A 69 -17.40 7.29 -7.74
C TYR A 69 -17.34 6.29 -6.60
N THR A 70 -17.92 6.65 -5.46
CA THR A 70 -18.18 5.73 -4.34
C THR A 70 -19.60 5.96 -3.81
N ALA A 71 -20.28 4.90 -3.40
CA ALA A 71 -21.57 5.00 -2.70
C ALA A 71 -21.86 3.75 -1.87
N ASP A 72 -22.85 3.85 -0.98
CA ASP A 72 -23.34 2.71 -0.22
C ASP A 72 -23.95 1.65 -1.14
N LEU A 73 -23.66 0.39 -0.81
CA LEU A 73 -24.13 -0.76 -1.54
C LEU A 73 -25.54 -1.12 -1.06
N PRO A 74 -26.57 -1.10 -1.93
CA PRO A 74 -27.89 -1.58 -1.55
C PRO A 74 -27.84 -3.07 -1.21
N THR A 75 -28.76 -3.55 -0.36
CA THR A 75 -28.88 -4.98 -0.08
C THR A 75 -29.20 -5.73 -1.38
N PHE A 76 -28.37 -6.71 -1.71
CA PHE A 76 -28.53 -7.53 -2.91
C PHE A 76 -28.43 -9.02 -2.54
N THR A 77 -29.12 -9.86 -3.31
CA THR A 77 -29.11 -11.33 -3.12
C THR A 77 -28.11 -12.01 -4.03
N ASP A 78 -27.91 -11.45 -5.22
CA ASP A 78 -27.10 -12.02 -6.28
C ASP A 78 -26.12 -10.97 -6.82
N ARG A 79 -24.84 -11.33 -6.85
CA ARG A 79 -23.75 -10.41 -7.22
C ARG A 79 -23.84 -10.01 -8.69
N ASP A 80 -24.09 -10.96 -9.57
CA ASP A 80 -24.18 -10.72 -11.00
C ASP A 80 -25.33 -9.77 -11.33
N THR A 81 -26.50 -9.97 -10.71
CA THR A 81 -27.64 -9.04 -10.81
C THR A 81 -27.28 -7.63 -10.30
N MET A 82 -26.49 -7.54 -9.23
CA MET A 82 -26.03 -6.25 -8.70
C MET A 82 -25.08 -5.55 -9.68
N LEU A 83 -24.13 -6.27 -10.28
CA LEU A 83 -23.21 -5.74 -11.28
C LEU A 83 -23.96 -5.25 -12.53
N GLU A 84 -24.92 -6.02 -13.03
CA GLU A 84 -25.78 -5.60 -14.15
C GLU A 84 -26.64 -4.38 -13.83
N SER A 85 -27.14 -4.28 -12.58
CA SER A 85 -27.87 -3.10 -12.12
C SER A 85 -26.98 -1.86 -12.07
N LEU A 86 -25.72 -1.99 -11.62
CA LEU A 86 -24.75 -0.90 -11.64
C LEU A 86 -24.40 -0.52 -13.09
N TYR A 87 -24.16 -1.50 -13.95
CA TYR A 87 -23.94 -1.27 -15.38
C TYR A 87 -25.04 -0.41 -15.99
N THR A 88 -26.29 -0.76 -15.72
CA THR A 88 -27.47 -0.05 -16.23
C THR A 88 -27.54 1.37 -15.66
N LYS A 89 -27.34 1.52 -14.35
CA LYS A 89 -27.36 2.82 -13.67
C LYS A 89 -26.34 3.78 -14.28
N PHE A 90 -25.09 3.36 -14.41
CA PHE A 90 -24.00 4.19 -14.94
C PHE A 90 -23.98 4.32 -16.47
N ASN A 91 -24.99 3.81 -17.18
CA ASN A 91 -25.16 4.01 -18.62
C ASN A 91 -26.46 4.75 -19.00
N ILE A 92 -27.51 4.68 -18.16
CA ILE A 92 -28.83 5.25 -18.45
C ILE A 92 -29.17 6.40 -17.50
N ASP A 93 -28.89 6.23 -16.20
CA ASP A 93 -29.32 7.14 -15.13
C ASP A 93 -28.13 7.50 -14.25
N HIS A 94 -27.22 8.30 -14.82
CA HIS A 94 -25.99 8.68 -14.14
C HIS A 94 -26.32 9.47 -12.86
N PRO A 95 -25.68 9.16 -11.71
CA PRO A 95 -25.77 10.00 -10.53
C PRO A 95 -25.35 11.44 -10.85
N ALA A 96 -26.01 12.43 -10.26
CA ALA A 96 -25.72 13.84 -10.52
C ALA A 96 -24.28 14.27 -10.16
N ASP A 97 -23.68 13.58 -9.19
CA ASP A 97 -22.31 13.81 -8.72
C ASP A 97 -21.27 12.90 -9.43
N PHE A 98 -21.70 12.10 -10.41
CA PHE A 98 -20.79 11.24 -11.15
C PHE A 98 -20.00 12.04 -12.18
N THR A 99 -18.68 12.07 -12.02
CA THR A 99 -17.75 12.82 -12.88
C THR A 99 -17.06 11.96 -13.94
N GLY A 100 -17.23 10.63 -13.87
CA GLY A 100 -16.68 9.67 -14.81
C GLY A 100 -17.46 9.58 -16.12
N HIS A 101 -16.95 8.76 -17.04
CA HIS A 101 -17.66 8.40 -18.26
C HIS A 101 -18.62 7.23 -18.03
N SER A 102 -19.52 6.99 -18.98
CA SER A 102 -20.39 5.83 -18.97
C SER A 102 -19.60 4.52 -18.79
N LEU A 103 -20.15 3.57 -18.05
CA LEU A 103 -19.47 2.32 -17.75
C LEU A 103 -19.24 1.51 -19.03
N SER A 104 -18.00 1.09 -19.27
CA SER A 104 -17.55 0.49 -20.51
C SER A 104 -16.50 -0.59 -20.28
N VAL A 105 -16.21 -1.37 -21.33
CA VAL A 105 -15.11 -2.35 -21.30
C VAL A 105 -13.84 -1.67 -20.82
N SER A 106 -13.06 -2.32 -19.96
CA SER A 106 -11.89 -1.81 -19.24
C SER A 106 -12.12 -1.08 -17.92
N ASP A 107 -13.37 -0.71 -17.62
CA ASP A 107 -13.71 -0.17 -16.29
C ASP A 107 -13.79 -1.27 -15.25
N ILE A 108 -13.70 -0.89 -13.98
CA ILE A 108 -13.78 -1.82 -12.84
C ILE A 108 -14.85 -1.37 -11.86
N VAL A 109 -15.68 -2.32 -11.44
CA VAL A 109 -16.64 -2.16 -10.34
C VAL A 109 -16.06 -2.87 -9.12
N ALA A 110 -15.69 -2.11 -8.10
CA ALA A 110 -15.27 -2.67 -6.82
C ALA A 110 -16.49 -2.78 -5.89
N LEU A 111 -16.73 -3.97 -5.35
CA LEU A 111 -17.79 -4.24 -4.37
C LEU A 111 -17.15 -4.56 -3.02
N LYS A 112 -17.53 -3.82 -1.99
CA LYS A 112 -17.12 -4.05 -0.62
C LYS A 112 -18.30 -4.57 0.19
N THR A 113 -18.18 -5.81 0.66
CA THR A 113 -19.22 -6.51 1.42
C THR A 113 -18.62 -7.20 2.62
N GLY A 114 -19.10 -6.90 3.82
CA GLY A 114 -18.61 -7.53 5.05
C GLY A 114 -17.10 -7.32 5.28
N GLY A 115 -16.56 -6.19 4.83
CA GLY A 115 -15.14 -5.85 4.93
C GLY A 115 -14.24 -6.49 3.86
N VAL A 116 -14.79 -7.32 2.98
CA VAL A 116 -14.05 -7.92 1.85
C VAL A 116 -14.33 -7.12 0.59
N VAL A 117 -13.28 -6.77 -0.15
CA VAL A 117 -13.37 -6.07 -1.43
C VAL A 117 -13.13 -7.04 -2.57
N SER A 118 -14.03 -7.05 -3.54
CA SER A 118 -13.90 -7.79 -4.79
C SER A 118 -13.95 -6.82 -5.97
N CYS A 119 -13.09 -7.01 -6.97
CA CYS A 119 -12.98 -6.13 -8.13
C CYS A 119 -13.46 -6.85 -9.38
N HIS A 120 -14.41 -6.25 -10.10
CA HIS A 120 -15.06 -6.84 -11.26
C HIS A 120 -14.77 -5.99 -12.48
N TYR A 121 -13.97 -6.52 -13.38
CA TYR A 121 -13.66 -5.92 -14.67
C TYR A 121 -14.86 -6.02 -15.61
N VAL A 122 -15.22 -4.91 -16.24
CA VAL A 122 -16.20 -4.88 -17.31
C VAL A 122 -15.53 -5.44 -18.56
N ASP A 123 -15.91 -6.65 -18.96
CA ASP A 123 -15.40 -7.30 -20.17
C ASP A 123 -16.39 -7.09 -21.34
N SER A 124 -15.96 -7.48 -22.53
CA SER A 124 -16.77 -7.61 -23.74
C SER A 124 -18.07 -8.38 -23.53
N VAL A 125 -18.10 -9.32 -22.59
CA VAL A 125 -19.30 -10.08 -22.20
C VAL A 125 -19.37 -10.17 -20.68
N GLY A 126 -20.17 -9.28 -20.09
CA GLY A 126 -20.44 -9.27 -18.65
C GLY A 126 -19.24 -8.83 -17.82
N PHE A 127 -19.07 -9.46 -16.67
CA PHE A 127 -18.08 -9.10 -15.66
C PHE A 127 -17.14 -10.25 -15.35
N THR A 128 -15.85 -9.92 -15.20
CA THR A 128 -14.82 -10.87 -14.78
C THR A 128 -14.17 -10.40 -13.49
N GLU A 129 -14.15 -11.25 -12.47
CA GLU A 129 -13.50 -10.93 -11.20
C GLU A 129 -11.96 -10.93 -11.34
N LEU A 130 -11.33 -9.82 -10.94
CA LEU A 130 -9.88 -9.67 -10.88
C LEU A 130 -9.40 -10.09 -9.49
N LYS A 131 -8.69 -11.22 -9.45
CA LYS A 131 -8.13 -11.76 -8.21
C LYS A 131 -6.89 -10.97 -7.82
N ASP A 132 -6.75 -10.70 -6.53
CA ASP A 132 -5.58 -10.03 -5.95
C ASP A 132 -5.27 -8.62 -6.52
N PHE A 133 -6.16 -8.03 -7.32
CA PHE A 133 -5.97 -6.72 -7.98
C PHE A 133 -5.56 -5.59 -7.01
N LEU A 134 -6.15 -5.55 -5.81
CA LEU A 134 -5.82 -4.56 -4.78
C LEU A 134 -4.57 -4.91 -3.96
N ARG A 135 -4.10 -6.16 -4.02
CA ARG A 135 -2.87 -6.62 -3.36
C ARG A 135 -1.64 -6.39 -4.23
N GLU A 136 -1.81 -6.36 -5.54
CA GLU A 136 -0.73 -6.06 -6.50
C GLU A 136 -0.29 -4.61 -6.40
N GLY A 137 -1.22 -3.70 -6.12
CA GLY A 137 -0.89 -2.33 -5.71
C GLY A 137 -0.50 -2.26 -4.24
N ASN A 138 0.41 -1.35 -3.93
CA ASN A 138 0.97 -1.14 -2.60
C ASN A 138 -0.06 -0.56 -1.58
N HIS A 139 -1.36 -0.56 -1.90
CA HIS A 139 -2.42 0.15 -1.19
C HIS A 139 -2.86 -0.54 0.11
N LEU A 140 -2.69 -1.86 0.22
CA LEU A 140 -2.95 -2.59 1.47
C LEU A 140 -1.75 -2.55 2.46
N LYS A 141 -0.57 -2.08 2.02
CA LYS A 141 0.62 -2.03 2.88
C LYS A 141 0.47 -1.05 4.05
N ASN A 142 -0.35 -0.01 3.90
CA ASN A 142 -0.62 0.96 4.96
C ASN A 142 -1.48 0.34 6.07
N ALA A 143 -2.44 -0.51 5.71
CA ALA A 143 -3.24 -1.27 6.66
C ALA A 143 -2.39 -2.34 7.38
N GLU A 144 -1.44 -2.97 6.68
CA GLU A 144 -0.49 -3.92 7.29
C GLU A 144 0.53 -3.23 8.22
N MET A 145 1.05 -2.04 7.85
CA MET A 145 1.91 -1.22 8.72
C MET A 145 1.21 -0.81 10.02
N THR A 146 -0.11 -0.57 9.99
CA THR A 146 -0.89 -0.21 11.18
C THR A 146 -1.01 -1.39 12.15
N LEU A 147 -1.04 -2.63 11.65
CA LEU A 147 -1.05 -3.83 12.50
C LEU A 147 0.34 -4.08 13.13
N GLU A 148 1.45 -3.77 12.45
CA GLU A 148 2.79 -3.96 13.00
C GLU A 148 3.15 -2.93 14.10
N ASP A 149 2.63 -1.70 14.03
CA ASP A 149 2.88 -0.67 15.06
C ASP A 149 2.26 -1.04 16.43
N ASP A 150 1.08 -1.69 16.42
CA ASP A 150 0.38 -2.11 17.65
C ASP A 150 1.04 -3.32 18.35
N TYR A 151 1.81 -4.14 17.63
CA TYR A 151 2.56 -5.26 18.23
C TYR A 151 3.82 -4.82 19.00
N GLY A 152 4.24 -3.56 18.87
CA GLY A 152 5.34 -2.97 19.65
C GLY A 152 4.94 -2.48 21.06
N MET A 153 3.64 -2.45 21.38
CA MET A 153 3.10 -1.90 22.63
C MET A 153 2.71 -2.94 23.69
N ILE A 154 3.32 -4.12 23.69
CA ILE A 154 3.24 -5.08 24.80
C ILE A 154 4.63 -5.31 25.40
N ASP A 155 5.13 -4.32 26.15
CA ASP A 155 5.56 -4.60 27.52
C ASP A 155 5.41 -3.33 28.35
N GLY A 156 4.47 -3.36 29.30
CA GLY A 156 4.10 -2.26 30.18
C GLY A 156 5.14 -1.93 31.25
N ILE A 157 6.42 -1.84 30.88
CA ILE A 157 7.46 -1.28 31.74
C ILE A 157 7.58 0.23 31.47
N ILE A 158 6.72 0.97 32.14
CA ILE A 158 6.87 2.42 32.31
C ILE A 158 8.19 2.67 33.06
N ASN A 159 9.18 3.25 32.38
CA ASN A 159 10.36 3.79 33.04
C ASN A 159 10.45 5.30 32.82
N ASN A 160 9.59 6.06 33.52
CA ASN A 160 9.84 7.47 33.79
C ASN A 160 10.04 7.66 35.30
N GLY A 161 11.27 7.45 35.73
CA GLY A 161 11.77 7.75 37.07
C GLY A 161 13.03 8.61 36.99
N LYS A 162 12.84 9.91 36.75
CA LYS A 162 13.61 11.07 37.26
C LYS A 162 15.14 10.99 37.43
N ALA A 163 15.77 12.00 36.81
CA ALA A 163 17.02 12.69 37.14
C ALA A 163 18.36 12.12 36.64
N GLY A 164 19.05 12.93 35.83
CA GLY A 164 20.46 12.77 35.56
C GLY A 164 20.95 13.75 34.50
N ALA A 165 21.19 14.99 34.93
CA ALA A 165 21.98 15.96 34.18
C ALA A 165 23.32 15.36 33.73
N GLU A 166 23.75 15.80 32.54
CA GLU A 166 25.12 15.84 31.99
C GLU A 166 26.18 14.94 32.65
N ARG A 167 26.75 14.01 31.86
CA ARG A 167 28.17 13.67 31.87
C ARG A 167 28.49 12.78 30.68
N GLU A 168 29.25 13.35 29.75
CA GLU A 168 29.96 12.64 28.69
C GLU A 168 30.71 11.46 29.31
N ARG A 169 30.36 10.23 28.89
CA ARG A 169 31.12 9.04 29.27
C ARG A 169 32.33 8.96 28.33
N PRO A 170 33.57 9.02 28.83
CA PRO A 170 34.74 8.91 27.95
C PRO A 170 34.79 7.54 27.30
N SER A 171 35.20 7.55 26.03
CA SER A 171 35.36 6.36 25.19
C SER A 171 36.36 5.38 25.82
N VAL A 172 36.08 4.09 25.70
CA VAL A 172 36.95 2.98 26.16
C VAL A 172 38.37 3.10 25.59
N LEU A 173 38.52 3.76 24.44
CA LEU A 173 39.78 4.05 23.78
C LEU A 173 40.74 4.95 24.59
N GLU A 174 40.21 5.86 25.42
CA GLU A 174 41.03 6.76 26.26
C GLU A 174 41.62 6.05 27.49
N LYS A 175 40.91 5.06 28.05
CA LYS A 175 41.37 4.30 29.22
C LYS A 175 42.50 3.33 28.89
N LEU A 176 42.57 2.84 27.66
CA LEU A 176 43.61 1.88 27.23
C LEU A 176 44.94 2.56 26.90
N LYS A 177 44.94 3.85 26.55
CA LYS A 177 46.17 4.60 26.22
C LYS A 177 46.93 5.10 27.45
N ALA A 178 46.25 5.27 28.59
CA ALA A 178 46.86 5.70 29.85
C ALA A 178 47.51 4.54 30.65
N ALA A 179 47.27 3.29 30.26
CA ALA A 179 47.86 2.12 30.91
C ALA A 179 49.20 1.66 30.29
N SER A 180 49.67 2.33 29.23
CA SER A 180 50.91 1.95 28.53
C SER A 180 52.16 2.75 28.93
N ASP A 181 52.05 3.78 29.78
CA ASP A 181 53.19 4.62 30.19
C ASP A 181 53.29 4.78 31.72
N THR A 182 53.72 3.73 32.43
CA THR A 182 54.49 3.83 33.70
C THR A 182 55.33 2.55 33.92
N GLU A 183 56.47 2.53 33.24
CA GLU A 183 57.84 2.15 33.68
C GLU A 183 58.12 0.99 34.67
N HIS A 184 58.87 0.01 34.13
CA HIS A 184 60.10 -0.65 34.66
C HIS A 184 60.12 -1.43 36.01
N GLY A 185 60.29 -2.77 35.89
CA GLY A 185 60.77 -3.65 36.98
C GLY A 185 60.79 -5.15 36.64
N LEU A 186 61.80 -5.59 35.88
CA LEU A 186 62.27 -6.96 35.53
C LEU A 186 62.32 -8.00 36.70
N PRO A 187 62.56 -9.33 36.48
CA PRO A 187 62.51 -10.16 35.25
C PRO A 187 62.11 -11.69 35.39
N VAL A 188 62.10 -12.40 34.24
CA VAL A 188 62.27 -13.86 33.93
C VAL A 188 61.52 -14.95 34.73
N HIS A 189 60.79 -15.86 34.06
CA HIS A 189 61.31 -17.16 33.57
C HIS A 189 60.28 -17.97 32.74
N PHE A 190 60.85 -18.84 31.90
CA PHE A 190 60.36 -19.62 30.74
C PHE A 190 59.36 -20.77 30.97
N GLY A 191 58.65 -21.15 29.89
CA GLY A 191 58.17 -22.52 29.58
C GLY A 191 56.97 -22.53 28.62
N ARG A 192 57.13 -22.65 27.27
CA ARG A 192 56.98 -23.86 26.42
C ARG A 192 55.83 -24.80 26.90
N THR A 193 54.81 -25.16 26.12
CA THR A 193 54.76 -26.17 25.02
C THR A 193 53.29 -26.14 24.48
N GLU A 194 53.01 -25.96 23.17
CA GLU A 194 52.53 -26.99 22.20
C GLU A 194 51.42 -27.93 22.77
N GLU A 195 50.26 -28.17 22.13
CA GLU A 195 50.00 -28.93 20.88
C GLU A 195 48.47 -28.89 20.59
N ARG A 196 48.02 -28.62 19.35
CA ARG A 196 47.50 -29.56 18.32
C ARG A 196 46.14 -30.21 18.61
N GLU A 197 45.11 -29.87 17.82
CA GLU A 197 44.57 -30.53 16.60
C GLU A 197 43.48 -31.56 16.93
N LEU A 198 42.26 -31.30 16.45
CA LEU A 198 41.57 -32.03 15.37
C LEU A 198 41.28 -33.50 15.71
N GLU A 199 40.02 -33.83 15.95
CA GLU A 199 39.11 -34.45 14.96
C GLU A 199 37.66 -34.41 15.48
#